data_AF-A0A3D2UAC6-F1
#
_entry.id   AF-A0A3D2UAC6-F1
#
_cell.length_a   1.000
_cell.length_b   1.000
_cell.length_c   1.000
_cell.angle_alpha   90.00
_cell.angle_beta   90.00
_cell.angle_gamma   90.00
#
_symmetry.space_group_name_H-M   'P 1'
#
loop_
_entity.id
_entity.type
_entity.pdbx_description
1 polymer ?
#
loop_
_entity_poly.entity_id
_entity_poly.type
_entity_poly.pdbx_seq_one_letter_code
_entity_poly.pdbx_strand_id
1 'polypeptide(L)'
;MSDPFINMYSDTVTRPTPEMRQAIAEAECGDDMSGDDPTVNRLEAMVAERLEKEAAVFACSGTQSNQMGVRTHCQPGDELLIADTGHIANFEAGGPAVLSGVTCRLLPGENGMIDVDDLEGKLRADNQHLCRTRLVC
;
A
#
# COMPACT_ATOMS: atom_id res chain seq x y z
N MET A 1 19.31 -19.79 -32.38
CA MET A 1 18.78 -19.46 -31.04
C MET A 1 18.06 -18.14 -31.21
N SER A 2 16.77 -18.06 -30.88
CA SER A 2 16.05 -16.78 -30.92
C SER A 2 16.70 -15.81 -29.94
N ASP A 3 16.76 -14.52 -30.28
CA ASP A 3 17.22 -13.51 -29.34
C ASP A 3 16.43 -13.59 -28.03
N PRO A 4 17.09 -13.37 -26.88
CA PRO A 4 16.40 -13.33 -25.60
C PRO A 4 15.35 -12.21 -25.63
N PHE A 5 14.12 -12.55 -25.24
CA PHE A 5 13.03 -11.59 -25.15
C PHE A 5 13.32 -10.56 -24.05
N ILE A 6 13.57 -9.31 -24.43
CA ILE A 6 13.77 -8.19 -23.50
C ILE A 6 12.41 -7.55 -23.21
N ASN A 7 11.88 -7.78 -22.01
CA ASN A 7 10.62 -7.20 -21.57
C ASN A 7 10.86 -5.97 -20.68
N MET A 8 10.58 -4.78 -21.20
CA MET A 8 10.72 -3.50 -20.49
C MET A 8 9.37 -2.90 -20.04
N TYR A 9 8.30 -3.70 -19.99
CA TYR A 9 6.95 -3.20 -19.67
C TYR A 9 6.79 -2.76 -18.20
N SER A 10 7.26 -3.58 -17.26
CA SER A 10 7.24 -3.32 -15.81
C SER A 10 8.16 -4.33 -15.12
N ASP A 11 8.70 -3.98 -13.95
CA ASP A 11 9.39 -4.88 -13.03
C ASP A 11 8.51 -6.01 -12.46
N THR A 12 7.18 -5.84 -12.47
CA THR A 12 6.22 -6.88 -12.07
C THR A 12 6.26 -8.13 -12.95
N VAL A 13 6.94 -8.09 -14.11
CA VAL A 13 7.12 -9.25 -15.00
C VAL A 13 8.22 -10.21 -14.55
N THR A 14 8.91 -9.87 -13.45
CA THR A 14 9.96 -10.70 -12.85
C THR A 14 9.46 -12.11 -12.51
N ARG A 15 10.35 -13.09 -12.60
CA ARG A 15 10.06 -14.50 -12.27
C ARG A 15 10.97 -14.95 -11.13
N PRO A 16 10.48 -15.79 -10.19
CA PRO A 16 11.32 -16.33 -9.13
C PRO A 16 12.53 -17.07 -9.69
N THR A 17 13.71 -16.79 -9.12
CA THR A 17 14.95 -17.52 -9.43
C THR A 17 14.86 -18.97 -8.96
N PRO A 18 15.77 -19.87 -9.41
CA PRO A 18 15.81 -21.24 -8.92
C PRO A 18 15.89 -21.34 -7.38
N GLU A 19 16.70 -20.49 -6.75
CA GLU A 19 16.90 -20.44 -5.30
C GLU A 19 15.63 -19.97 -4.58
N MET A 20 14.93 -18.96 -5.13
CA MET A 20 13.65 -18.53 -4.58
C MET A 20 12.60 -19.65 -4.66
N ARG A 21 12.57 -20.42 -5.77
CA ARG A 21 11.65 -21.55 -5.91
C ARG A 21 11.94 -22.66 -4.92
N GLN A 22 13.22 -22.95 -4.67
CA GLN A 22 13.63 -23.91 -3.66
C GLN A 22 13.21 -23.43 -2.26
N ALA A 23 13.49 -22.17 -1.91
CA ALA A 23 13.09 -21.61 -0.62
C ALA A 23 11.57 -21.66 -0.39
N ILE A 24 10.76 -21.39 -1.43
CA ILE A 24 9.30 -21.53 -1.36
C ILE A 24 8.88 -22.99 -1.14
N ALA A 25 9.52 -23.94 -1.84
CA ALA A 25 9.18 -25.36 -1.75
C ALA A 25 9.58 -25.99 -0.40
N GLU A 26 10.61 -25.46 0.24
CA GLU A 26 11.16 -25.94 1.51
C GLU A 26 10.65 -25.15 2.73
N ALA A 27 9.88 -24.08 2.54
CA ALA A 27 9.37 -23.26 3.63
C ALA A 27 8.46 -24.07 4.57
N GLU A 28 8.68 -23.91 5.88
CA GLU A 28 7.73 -24.38 6.88
C GLU A 28 6.50 -23.46 6.84
N CYS A 29 5.33 -24.05 6.64
CA CYS A 29 4.05 -23.33 6.58
C CYS A 29 3.13 -23.79 7.71
N GLY A 30 2.19 -22.92 8.08
CA GLY A 30 1.18 -23.17 9.09
C GLY A 30 -0.14 -22.51 8.73
N ASP A 31 -1.01 -22.37 9.71
CA ASP A 31 -2.24 -21.58 9.56
C ASP A 31 -1.96 -20.14 10.02
N ASP A 32 -1.93 -19.21 9.06
CA ASP A 32 -1.69 -17.80 9.33
C ASP A 32 -2.83 -17.16 10.15
N MET A 33 -4.07 -17.65 10.01
CA MET A 33 -5.21 -17.12 10.78
C MET A 33 -5.10 -17.40 12.28
N SER A 34 -4.43 -18.49 12.67
CA SER A 34 -4.11 -18.78 14.08
C SER A 34 -2.79 -18.18 14.52
N GLY A 35 -1.98 -17.64 13.60
CA GLY A 35 -0.64 -17.13 13.84
C GLY A 35 0.44 -18.23 13.90
N ASP A 36 0.14 -19.43 13.41
CA ASP A 36 1.03 -20.60 13.51
C ASP A 36 1.94 -20.77 12.29
N ASP A 37 1.88 -19.89 11.28
CA ASP A 37 2.79 -19.96 10.12
C ASP A 37 4.18 -19.35 10.46
N PRO A 38 5.24 -20.18 10.62
CA PRO A 38 6.54 -19.67 11.04
C PRO A 38 7.24 -18.85 9.95
N THR A 39 6.92 -19.07 8.68
CA THR A 39 7.54 -18.35 7.58
C THR A 39 6.95 -16.95 7.43
N VAL A 40 5.62 -16.81 7.55
CA VAL A 40 4.96 -15.49 7.56
C VAL A 40 5.40 -14.68 8.77
N ASN A 41 5.34 -15.26 9.98
CA ASN A 41 5.78 -14.59 11.22
C ASN A 41 7.21 -14.06 11.12
N ARG A 42 8.14 -14.86 10.56
CA ARG A 42 9.53 -14.44 10.35
C ARG A 42 9.64 -13.30 9.35
N LEU A 43 8.88 -13.34 8.25
CA LEU A 43 8.87 -12.27 7.25
C LEU A 43 8.38 -10.96 7.88
N GLU A 44 7.26 -10.99 8.60
CA GLU A 44 6.67 -9.81 9.24
C GLU A 44 7.59 -9.22 10.31
N ALA A 45 8.14 -10.05 11.19
CA ALA A 45 9.09 -9.59 12.22
C ALA A 45 10.33 -8.92 11.60
N MET A 46 10.89 -9.54 10.55
CA MET A 46 12.04 -9.00 9.82
C MET A 46 11.72 -7.66 9.13
N VAL A 47 10.51 -7.50 8.57
CA VAL A 47 10.09 -6.24 7.95
C VAL A 47 9.85 -5.16 9.01
N ALA A 48 9.20 -5.49 10.12
CA ALA A 48 8.97 -4.59 11.24
C ALA A 48 10.30 -4.06 11.80
N GLU A 49 11.27 -4.95 12.04
CA GLU A 49 12.62 -4.59 12.49
C GLU A 49 13.31 -3.64 11.51
N ARG A 50 13.32 -3.97 10.21
CA ARG A 50 14.01 -3.16 9.19
C ARG A 50 13.41 -1.77 8.99
N LEU A 51 12.11 -1.62 9.21
CA LEU A 51 11.41 -0.34 9.06
C LEU A 51 11.25 0.41 10.39
N GLU A 52 11.81 -0.13 11.48
CA GLU A 52 11.72 0.42 12.83
C GLU A 52 10.25 0.65 13.25
N LYS A 53 9.39 -0.35 12.98
CA LYS A 53 7.97 -0.38 13.36
C LYS A 53 7.70 -1.47 14.37
N GLU A 54 6.62 -1.29 15.13
CA GLU A 54 6.20 -2.25 16.15
C GLU A 54 5.70 -3.58 15.56
N ALA A 55 5.13 -3.54 14.34
CA ALA A 55 4.59 -4.70 13.66
C ALA A 55 4.57 -4.49 12.14
N ALA A 56 4.43 -5.59 11.39
CA ALA A 56 4.13 -5.62 9.97
C ALA A 56 3.08 -6.70 9.70
N VAL A 57 2.44 -6.64 8.54
CA VAL A 57 1.48 -7.67 8.10
C VAL A 57 1.70 -7.99 6.63
N PHE A 58 1.69 -9.27 6.27
CA PHE A 58 1.80 -9.72 4.89
C PHE A 58 0.46 -9.54 4.16
N ALA A 59 0.50 -9.00 2.94
CA ALA A 59 -0.67 -8.80 2.10
C ALA A 59 -0.45 -9.41 0.71
N CYS A 60 -1.52 -9.85 0.06
CA CYS A 60 -1.44 -10.55 -1.23
C CYS A 60 -1.06 -9.62 -2.40
N SER A 61 -1.15 -8.30 -2.23
CA SER A 61 -0.77 -7.31 -3.23
C SER A 61 -0.49 -5.94 -2.61
N GLY A 62 0.23 -5.08 -3.33
CA GLY A 62 0.40 -3.68 -2.95
C GLY A 62 -0.93 -2.93 -2.81
N THR A 63 -1.89 -3.20 -3.72
CA THR A 63 -3.24 -2.65 -3.63
C THR A 63 -3.95 -3.05 -2.33
N GLN A 64 -3.91 -4.34 -1.95
CA GLN A 64 -4.51 -4.77 -0.68
C GLN A 64 -3.83 -4.08 0.51
N SER A 65 -2.49 -3.99 0.51
CA SER A 65 -1.73 -3.30 1.56
C SER A 65 -2.15 -1.84 1.71
N ASN A 66 -2.28 -1.10 0.60
CA ASN A 66 -2.75 0.29 0.62
C ASN A 66 -4.17 0.41 1.14
N GLN A 67 -5.08 -0.46 0.67
CA GLN A 67 -6.48 -0.43 1.12
C GLN A 67 -6.62 -0.78 2.61
N MET A 68 -5.80 -1.71 3.13
CA MET A 68 -5.70 -1.97 4.57
C MET A 68 -5.24 -0.70 5.33
N GLY A 69 -4.21 -0.01 4.83
CA GLY A 69 -3.74 1.25 5.42
C GLY A 69 -4.83 2.33 5.45
N VAL A 70 -5.51 2.56 4.33
CA VAL A 70 -6.64 3.51 4.25
C VAL A 70 -7.74 3.14 5.25
N ARG A 71 -8.13 1.86 5.32
CA ARG A 71 -9.20 1.41 6.23
C ARG A 71 -8.80 1.51 7.71
N THR A 72 -7.53 1.33 8.03
CA THR A 72 -7.00 1.46 9.39
C THR A 72 -6.96 2.91 9.85
N HIS A 73 -6.61 3.84 8.96
CA HIS A 73 -6.43 5.24 9.33
C HIS A 73 -7.69 6.11 9.20
N CYS A 74 -8.63 5.71 8.37
CA CYS A 74 -9.82 6.50 8.03
C CYS A 74 -11.14 5.80 8.40
N GLN A 75 -12.21 6.58 8.43
CA GLN A 75 -13.60 6.15 8.54
C GLN A 75 -14.40 6.60 7.31
N PRO A 76 -15.56 5.98 7.00
CA PRO A 76 -16.45 6.49 5.97
C PRO A 76 -16.80 7.96 6.20
N GLY A 77 -16.65 8.79 5.16
CA GLY A 77 -16.82 10.25 5.23
C GLY A 77 -15.53 11.04 5.48
N ASP A 78 -14.42 10.38 5.82
CA ASP A 78 -13.10 11.02 5.83
C ASP A 78 -12.58 11.27 4.40
N GLU A 79 -11.57 12.14 4.30
CA GLU A 79 -10.73 12.28 3.11
C GLU A 79 -9.26 11.96 3.39
N LEU A 80 -8.58 11.46 2.35
CA LEU A 80 -7.12 11.39 2.30
C LEU A 80 -6.57 12.40 1.28
N LEU A 81 -5.42 12.99 1.58
CA LEU A 81 -4.65 13.83 0.67
C LEU A 81 -3.60 12.97 -0.02
N ILE A 82 -3.44 13.11 -1.34
CA ILE A 82 -2.45 12.34 -2.12
C ILE A 82 -2.05 13.14 -3.35
N ALA A 83 -0.84 12.92 -3.86
CA ALA A 83 -0.41 13.47 -5.14
C ALA A 83 -1.38 13.05 -6.27
N ASP A 84 -1.57 13.91 -7.26
CA ASP A 84 -2.40 13.66 -8.44
C ASP A 84 -1.98 12.42 -9.25
N THR A 85 -0.71 12.03 -9.13
CA THR A 85 -0.11 10.82 -9.73
C THR A 85 -0.14 9.60 -8.80
N GLY A 86 -0.67 9.72 -7.58
CA GLY A 86 -0.62 8.68 -6.56
C GLY A 86 -1.39 7.40 -6.94
N HIS A 87 -0.79 6.24 -6.65
CA HIS A 87 -1.31 4.94 -7.09
C HIS A 87 -2.69 4.61 -6.50
N ILE A 88 -2.88 4.90 -5.21
CA ILE A 88 -4.11 4.63 -4.46
C ILE A 88 -5.34 5.30 -5.12
N ALA A 89 -5.16 6.50 -5.67
CA ALA A 89 -6.25 7.23 -6.31
C ALA A 89 -6.50 6.79 -7.77
N ASN A 90 -5.43 6.47 -8.51
CA ASN A 90 -5.51 6.30 -9.97
C ASN A 90 -5.59 4.84 -10.44
N PHE A 91 -4.96 3.91 -9.73
CA PHE A 91 -4.70 2.56 -10.24
C PHE A 91 -5.29 1.45 -9.35
N GLU A 92 -6.15 1.81 -8.40
CA GLU A 92 -6.79 0.86 -7.47
C GLU A 92 -8.32 0.84 -7.61
N ALA A 93 -8.82 1.18 -8.80
CA ALA A 93 -10.24 1.12 -9.16
C ALA A 93 -11.17 1.92 -8.23
N GLY A 94 -10.68 3.02 -7.64
CA GLY A 94 -11.44 3.81 -6.66
C GLY A 94 -11.62 3.11 -5.32
N GLY A 95 -10.73 2.19 -4.96
CA GLY A 95 -10.72 1.41 -3.72
C GLY A 95 -11.08 2.19 -2.46
N PRO A 96 -10.48 3.38 -2.17
CA PRO A 96 -10.81 4.15 -0.98
C PRO A 96 -12.30 4.47 -0.86
N ALA A 97 -12.95 4.82 -1.97
CA ALA A 97 -14.36 5.15 -2.00
C ALA A 97 -15.24 3.90 -1.86
N VAL A 98 -14.97 2.87 -2.66
CA VAL A 98 -15.81 1.67 -2.72
C VAL A 98 -15.69 0.80 -1.47
N LEU A 99 -14.49 0.64 -0.93
CA LEU A 99 -14.20 -0.25 0.18
C LEU A 99 -14.28 0.44 1.54
N SER A 100 -13.92 1.72 1.60
CA SER A 100 -13.78 2.46 2.87
C SER A 100 -14.69 3.67 3.01
N GLY A 101 -15.42 4.07 1.97
CA GLY A 101 -16.24 5.28 1.99
C GLY A 101 -15.41 6.56 2.13
N VAL A 102 -14.14 6.51 1.72
CA VAL A 102 -13.16 7.61 1.83
C VAL A 102 -13.01 8.29 0.48
N THR A 103 -13.00 9.62 0.48
CA THR A 103 -12.73 10.39 -0.73
C THR A 103 -11.26 10.76 -0.84
N CYS A 104 -10.72 10.80 -2.05
CA CYS A 104 -9.34 11.23 -2.30
C CYS A 104 -9.33 12.68 -2.77
N ARG A 105 -8.54 13.53 -2.09
CA ARG A 105 -8.23 14.87 -2.54
C ARG A 105 -6.86 14.88 -3.19
N LEU A 106 -6.86 15.06 -4.50
CA LEU A 106 -5.64 15.15 -5.30
C LEU A 106 -4.98 16.51 -5.12
N LEU A 107 -3.69 16.49 -4.83
CA LEU A 107 -2.83 17.67 -4.78
C LEU A 107 -1.82 17.60 -5.94
N PRO A 108 -1.48 18.74 -6.57
CA PRO A 108 -0.36 18.75 -7.49
C PRO A 108 0.90 18.33 -6.72
N GLY A 109 1.70 17.45 -7.31
CA GLY A 109 2.98 17.03 -6.73
C GLY A 109 4.09 17.08 -7.77
N GLU A 110 5.29 17.48 -7.37
CA GLU A 110 6.45 17.44 -8.24
C GLU A 110 7.06 16.03 -8.22
N ASN A 111 7.12 15.36 -9.37
CA ASN A 111 7.62 13.99 -9.50
C ASN A 111 6.91 12.99 -8.55
N GLY A 112 5.61 13.21 -8.28
CA GLY A 112 4.82 12.36 -7.39
C GLY A 112 5.03 12.62 -5.90
N MET A 113 5.75 13.68 -5.54
CA MET A 113 5.96 14.10 -4.16
C MET A 113 5.15 15.36 -3.85
N ILE A 114 4.54 15.39 -2.67
CA ILE A 114 3.87 16.58 -2.12
C ILE A 114 4.84 17.25 -1.15
N ASP A 115 5.07 18.55 -1.30
CA ASP A 115 5.85 19.31 -0.31
C ASP A 115 4.98 19.65 0.91
N VAL A 116 5.60 19.87 2.06
CA VAL A 116 4.91 20.34 3.28
C VAL A 116 4.18 21.65 3.01
N ASP A 117 4.76 22.54 2.21
CA ASP A 117 4.14 23.82 1.84
C ASP A 117 2.83 23.60 1.03
N ASP A 118 2.75 22.54 0.22
CA ASP A 118 1.54 22.19 -0.54
C ASP A 118 0.38 21.74 0.38
N LEU A 119 0.69 21.34 1.62
CA LEU A 119 -0.29 20.91 2.62
C LEU A 119 -0.87 22.08 3.43
N GLU A 120 -0.28 23.28 3.33
CA GLU A 120 -0.76 24.44 4.08
C GLU A 120 -2.21 24.78 3.70
N GLY A 121 -3.07 24.93 4.71
CA GLY A 121 -4.49 25.21 4.52
C GLY A 121 -5.30 24.07 3.86
N LYS A 122 -4.74 22.86 3.71
CA LYS A 122 -5.48 21.72 3.13
C LYS A 122 -6.34 20.98 4.15
N LEU A 123 -6.06 21.12 5.45
CA LEU A 123 -6.92 20.57 6.49
C LEU A 123 -8.28 21.26 6.49
N ARG A 124 -9.35 20.47 6.40
CA ARG A 124 -10.72 20.98 6.48
C ARG A 124 -11.07 21.36 7.91
N ALA A 125 -11.80 22.47 8.04
CA ALA A 125 -12.37 22.88 9.31
C ALA A 125 -13.44 21.87 9.78
N ASP A 126 -13.66 21.79 11.09
CA ASP A 126 -14.75 21.01 11.67
C ASP A 126 -16.10 21.64 11.29
N ASN A 127 -16.73 21.08 10.25
CA ASN A 127 -17.95 21.60 9.65
C ASN A 127 -18.74 20.45 9.01
N GLN A 128 -20.03 20.35 9.33
CA GLN A 128 -20.93 19.28 8.86
C GLN A 128 -21.03 19.13 7.33
N HIS A 129 -20.68 20.16 6.57
CA HIS A 129 -20.71 20.15 5.10
C HIS A 129 -19.41 19.66 4.46
N LEU A 130 -18.36 19.44 5.26
CA LEU A 130 -17.02 19.07 4.78
C LEU A 130 -16.68 17.64 5.25
N CYS A 131 -15.97 16.88 4.41
CA CYS A 131 -15.31 15.66 4.85
C CYS A 131 -14.18 16.00 5.84
N ARG A 132 -13.84 15.05 6.71
CA ARG A 132 -12.74 15.22 7.67
C ARG A 132 -11.41 14.81 7.03
N THR A 133 -10.44 15.72 6.96
CA THR A 133 -9.09 15.38 6.50
C THR A 133 -8.38 14.51 7.54
N ARG A 134 -7.99 13.29 7.17
CA ARG A 134 -7.51 12.28 8.13
C ARG A 134 -6.15 11.67 7.83
N LEU A 135 -5.83 11.47 6.55
CA LEU A 135 -4.62 10.79 6.11
C LEU A 135 -3.92 11.60 5.01
N VAL A 136 -2.59 11.59 5.01
CA VAL A 136 -1.74 12.07 3.91
C VAL A 136 -0.98 10.85 3.40
N CYS A 137 -1.08 10.60 2.10
CA CYS A 137 -0.44 9.48 1.40
C CYS A 137 0.62 9.97 0.43
#